data_AF-A0A5J5D949-F1
#
_entry.id   AF-A0A5J5D949-F1
#
_cell.length_a   1.000
_cell.length_b   1.000
_cell.length_c   1.000
_cell.angle_alpha   90.00
_cell.angle_beta   90.00
_cell.angle_gamma   90.00
#
_symmetry.space_group_name_H-M   'P 1'
#
loop_
_entity.id
_entity.type
_entity.pdbx_description
1 polymer ?
#
loop_
_entity_poly.entity_id
_entity_poly.type
_entity_poly.pdbx_seq_one_letter_code
_entity_poly.pdbx_strand_id
1 'polypeptide(L)' 'MTVSTVQLLIKKWKILGSLNTKPRSGRPRKISTKTARRIVGDTKKYPQITSGEIQAALEKDGVVVARSTILEQK' A
#
# COMPACT_ATOMS: atom_id res chain seq x y z
N MET A 1 5.25 -13.08 -37.67
CA MET A 1 5.48 -12.60 -36.29
C MET A 1 6.98 -12.49 -36.08
N THR A 2 7.49 -11.32 -35.69
CA THR A 2 8.93 -11.08 -35.51
C THR A 2 9.46 -11.87 -34.31
N VAL A 3 10.62 -12.50 -34.47
CA VAL A 3 11.24 -13.42 -33.50
C VAL A 3 11.48 -12.76 -32.13
N SER A 4 11.66 -11.43 -32.11
CA SER A 4 11.84 -10.63 -30.89
C SER A 4 10.63 -10.68 -29.94
N THR A 5 9.41 -10.73 -30.46
CA THR A 5 8.18 -10.77 -29.65
C THR A 5 8.00 -12.12 -28.95
N VAL A 6 8.32 -13.22 -29.64
CA VAL A 6 8.25 -14.59 -29.09
C VAL A 6 9.29 -14.76 -27.99
N GLN A 7 10.53 -14.30 -28.21
CA GLN A 7 11.57 -14.33 -27.19
C GLN A 7 11.20 -13.51 -25.95
N LEU A 8 10.57 -12.34 -26.13
CA LEU A 8 10.10 -11.50 -25.02
C LEU A 8 9.00 -12.18 -24.21
N LEU A 9 8.06 -12.85 -24.87
CA LEU A 9 7.00 -13.64 -24.23
C LEU A 9 7.58 -14.79 -23.40
N ILE A 10 8.54 -15.55 -23.96
CA ILE A 10 9.23 -16.63 -23.24
C ILE A 10 9.95 -16.09 -22.00
N LYS A 11 10.68 -14.98 -22.13
CA LYS A 11 11.35 -14.32 -20.98
C LYS A 11 10.33 -13.87 -19.93
N LYS A 12 9.23 -13.24 -20.35
CA LYS A 12 8.14 -12.80 -19.45
C LYS A 12 7.55 -13.96 -18.68
N TRP A 13 7.24 -15.06 -19.34
CA TRP A 13 6.69 -16.27 -18.71
C TRP A 13 7.67 -16.89 -17.71
N LYS A 14 8.96 -17.01 -18.06
CA LYS A 14 9.99 -17.53 -17.14
C LYS A 14 10.12 -16.71 -15.85
N ILE A 15 9.96 -15.39 -15.93
CA ILE A 15 10.10 -14.49 -14.76
C ILE A 15 8.81 -14.44 -13.94
N LEU A 16 7.65 -14.30 -14.59
CA LEU A 16 6.39 -13.98 -13.92
C LEU A 16 5.45 -15.19 -13.77
N GLY A 17 5.74 -16.31 -14.44
CA GLY A 17 4.86 -17.49 -14.54
C GLY A 17 3.59 -17.25 -15.37
N SER A 18 3.42 -16.05 -15.94
CA SER A 18 2.21 -15.64 -16.65
C SER A 18 2.51 -14.66 -17.77
N LEU A 19 1.73 -14.76 -18.85
CA LEU A 19 1.76 -13.81 -19.97
C LEU A 19 0.79 -12.63 -19.78
N ASN A 20 -0.05 -12.65 -18.74
CA ASN A 20 -0.99 -11.57 -18.45
C ASN A 20 -0.25 -10.26 -18.17
N THR A 21 -0.78 -9.14 -18.65
CA THR A 21 -0.26 -7.81 -18.33
C THR A 21 -0.63 -7.48 -16.89
N LYS A 22 0.37 -7.47 -16.00
CA LYS A 22 0.18 -6.99 -14.62
C LYS A 22 -0.01 -5.47 -14.62
N PRO A 23 -0.83 -4.92 -13.70
CA PRO A 23 -0.91 -3.48 -13.51
C PRO A 23 0.48 -2.93 -13.19
N ARG A 24 0.74 -1.69 -13.58
CA ARG A 24 2.01 -1.02 -13.31
C ARG A 24 2.20 -0.87 -11.80
N SER A 25 3.43 -1.04 -11.33
CA SER A 25 3.77 -0.68 -9.96
C SER A 25 3.58 0.84 -9.81
N GLY A 26 2.66 1.24 -8.94
CA GLY A 26 2.42 2.63 -8.60
C GLY A 26 3.39 3.14 -7.54
N ARG A 27 3.17 4.37 -7.07
CA ARG A 27 3.95 4.95 -5.97
C ARG A 27 3.69 4.14 -4.68
N PRO A 28 4.74 3.72 -3.95
CA PRO A 28 4.55 3.08 -2.65
C PRO A 28 3.89 4.05 -1.68
N ARG A 29 3.03 3.50 -0.81
CA ARG A 29 2.35 4.28 0.23
C ARG A 29 3.35 4.76 1.29
N LYS A 30 3.06 5.92 1.89
CA LYS A 30 3.88 6.51 2.97
C LYS A 30 3.88 5.68 4.26
N ILE A 31 2.83 4.89 4.49
CA ILE A 31 2.66 4.05 5.67
C ILE A 31 2.68 2.57 5.30
N SER A 32 3.07 1.73 6.27
CA SER A 32 3.00 0.29 6.11
C SER A 32 1.55 -0.21 6.07
N THR A 33 1.33 -1.39 5.47
CA THR A 33 0.02 -2.04 5.45
C THR A 33 -0.47 -2.40 6.86
N LYS A 34 0.44 -2.72 7.78
CA LYS A 34 0.13 -3.00 9.19
C LYS A 34 -0.40 -1.75 9.88
N THR A 35 0.27 -0.61 9.69
CA THR A 35 -0.14 0.69 10.24
C THR A 35 -1.50 1.11 9.69
N ALA A 36 -1.71 0.97 8.38
CA ALA A 36 -2.99 1.30 7.75
C ALA A 36 -4.15 0.48 8.34
N ARG A 37 -3.96 -0.84 8.53
CA ARG A 37 -4.97 -1.71 9.15
C ARG A 37 -5.29 -1.30 10.59
N ARG A 38 -4.28 -0.87 11.35
CA ARG A 38 -4.49 -0.38 12.72
C ARG A 38 -5.34 0.89 12.73
N ILE A 39 -5.05 1.87 11.87
CA ILE A 39 -5.84 3.11 11.74
C ILE A 39 -7.31 2.79 11.44
N VAL A 40 -7.56 1.92 10.47
CA VAL A 40 -8.92 1.48 10.11
C VAL A 40 -9.60 0.74 11.26
N GLY A 41 -8.87 -0.13 11.96
CA GLY A 41 -9.37 -0.86 13.12
C GLY A 41 -9.75 0.04 14.29
N ASP A 42 -8.88 1.00 14.64
CA ASP A 42 -9.09 1.96 15.72
C ASP A 42 -10.28 2.87 15.41
N THR A 43 -10.40 3.34 14.16
CA THR A 43 -11.55 4.14 13.71
C THR A 43 -12.85 3.35 13.77
N LYS A 44 -12.81 2.06 13.39
CA LYS A 44 -14.00 1.19 13.44
C LYS A 44 -14.44 0.88 14.88
N LYS A 45 -13.48 0.71 15.79
CA LYS A 45 -13.74 0.41 17.20
C LYS A 45 -14.19 1.66 17.98
N TYR A 46 -13.59 2.81 17.65
CA TYR A 46 -13.83 4.09 18.31
C TYR A 46 -14.17 5.15 17.24
N PRO A 47 -15.45 5.26 16.82
CA PRO A 47 -15.82 6.14 15.71
C PRO A 47 -15.59 7.63 15.99
N GLN A 48 -15.52 8.02 17.27
CA GLN A 48 -15.26 9.38 17.72
C GLN A 48 -13.76 9.73 17.81
N ILE A 49 -12.87 8.79 17.54
CA ILE A 49 -11.43 9.05 17.63
C ILE A 49 -11.00 10.07 16.58
N THR A 50 -10.19 11.03 17.03
CA THR A 50 -9.68 12.10 16.17
C THR A 50 -8.39 11.66 15.48
N SER A 51 -8.09 12.28 14.34
CA SER A 51 -6.83 12.04 13.63
C SER A 51 -5.60 12.45 14.45
N GLY A 52 -5.74 13.41 15.37
CA GLY A 52 -4.69 13.81 16.30
C GLY A 52 -4.39 12.76 17.37
N GLU A 53 -5.42 12.10 17.91
CA GLU A 53 -5.26 11.00 18.86
C GLU A 53 -4.61 9.77 18.20
N ILE A 54 -5.03 9.45 16.98
CA ILE A 54 -4.39 8.38 16.18
C ILE A 54 -2.92 8.73 15.93
N GLN A 55 -2.63 9.98 15.56
CA GLN A 55 -1.26 10.43 15.35
C GLN A 55 -0.41 10.26 16.62
N ALA A 56 -0.91 10.71 17.77
CA ALA A 56 -0.20 10.57 19.04
C ALA A 56 0.02 9.10 19.43
N ALA A 57 -0.93 8.21 19.12
CA ALA A 57 -0.76 6.78 19.33
C ALA A 57 0.32 6.18 18.42
N LEU A 58 0.37 6.59 17.15
CA LEU A 58 1.39 6.16 16.19
C LEU A 58 2.79 6.69 16.53
N GLU A 59 2.89 7.92 17.02
CA GLU A 59 4.15 8.52 17.45
C GLU A 59 4.74 7.77 18.65
N LYS A 60 3.90 7.28 19.59
CA LYS A 60 4.35 6.39 20.67
C LYS A 60 4.94 5.08 20.17
N ASP A 61 4.47 4.58 19.02
CA ASP A 61 5.03 3.40 18.37
C ASP A 61 6.24 3.73 17.47
N GLY A 62 6.71 4.99 17.46
CA GLY A 62 7.82 5.47 16.64
C GLY A 62 7.46 5.77 15.19
N VAL A 63 6.17 5.82 14.83
CA VAL A 63 5.71 6.07 13.47
C VAL A 63 5.20 7.51 13.35
N VAL A 64 6.02 8.38 12.76
CA VAL A 64 5.67 9.79 12.53
C VAL A 64 4.92 9.94 11.20
N VAL A 65 3.67 10.40 11.27
CA VAL A 65 2.79 10.53 10.10
C VAL A 65 2.03 11.85 10.14
N ALA A 66 1.88 12.50 8.98
CA ALA A 66 1.04 13.69 8.85
C ALA A 66 -0.46 13.35 9.01
N ARG A 67 -1.23 14.26 9.63
CA ARG A 67 -2.68 14.10 9.81
C ARG A 67 -3.43 13.82 8.51
N SER A 68 -3.02 14.45 7.40
CA SER A 68 -3.62 14.22 6.08
C SER A 68 -3.47 12.78 5.60
N THR A 69 -2.35 12.13 5.92
CA THR A 69 -2.12 10.72 5.56
C THR A 69 -2.99 9.77 6.38
N ILE A 70 -3.33 10.13 7.63
CA ILE A 70 -4.27 9.37 8.47
C ILE A 70 -5.69 9.51 7.92
N LEU A 71 -6.09 10.72 7.51
CA LEU A 71 -7.39 10.96 6.89
C LEU A 71 -7.56 10.20 5.57
N GLU A 72 -6.49 10.02 4.78
CA GLU A 72 -6.51 9.21 3.57
C GLU A 72 -6.74 7.71 3.85
N GLN A 73 -6.51 7.25 5.09
CA GLN A 73 -6.79 5.86 5.49
C GLN A 73 -8.15 5.68 6.18
N LYS A 74 -8.79 6.77 6.61
CA LYS A 74 -10.13 6.75 7.23
C LYS A 74 -11.18 6.50 6.15
#